data_AF-A0A1G9DBQ4-F1
#
_entry.id   AF-A0A1G9DBQ4-F1
#
_cell.length_a   1.000
_cell.length_b   1.000
_cell.length_c   1.000
_cell.angle_alpha   90.00
_cell.angle_beta   90.00
_cell.angle_gamma   90.00
#
_symmetry.space_group_name_H-M   'P 1'
#
loop_
_entity.id
_entity.type
_entity.pdbx_description
1 polymer ?
#
loop_
_entity_poly.entity_id
_entity_poly.type
_entity_poly.pdbx_seq_one_letter_code
_entity_poly.pdbx_strand_id
1 'polypeptide(L)' 'MTTHIKLHGSKARRFEEVKLELSERMGYELSNPEVLGLLMAGLGSDTGSPTEDRP' A
#
# COMPACT_ATOMS: atom_id res chain seq x y z
N MET A 1 5.90 12.11 -17.58
CA MET A 1 5.69 13.10 -16.51
C MET A 1 5.71 12.35 -15.20
N THR A 2 6.69 12.60 -14.33
CA THR A 2 6.81 11.91 -13.04
C THR A 2 6.00 12.69 -12.00
N THR A 3 4.87 12.14 -11.57
CA THR A 3 4.01 12.80 -10.57
C THR A 3 4.49 12.40 -9.17
N HIS A 4 5.08 13.34 -8.44
CA HIS A 4 5.50 13.11 -7.06
C HIS A 4 4.32 13.31 -6.10
N ILE A 5 3.70 12.21 -5.68
CA ILE A 5 2.59 12.24 -4.71
C ILE A 5 3.17 12.30 -3.29
N LYS A 6 2.88 13.37 -2.56
CA LYS A 6 3.17 13.46 -1.12
C LYS A 6 1.96 12.96 -0.35
N LEU A 7 2.12 11.84 0.36
CA LEU A 7 1.10 11.32 1.26
C LEU A 7 1.21 12.03 2.62
N HIS A 8 0.06 12.31 3.24
CA HIS A 8 0.00 12.93 4.56
C HIS A 8 -0.85 12.10 5.53
N GLY A 9 -0.56 12.20 6.82
CA GLY A 9 -1.34 11.58 7.89
C GLY A 9 -1.32 10.04 7.86
N SER A 10 -2.49 9.43 8.09
CA SER A 10 -2.65 7.98 8.17
C SER A 10 -2.28 7.25 6.87
N LYS A 11 -2.48 7.88 5.72
CA LYS A 11 -2.11 7.32 4.40
C LYS A 11 -0.60 7.22 4.22
N ALA A 12 0.16 8.19 4.74
CA ALA A 12 1.62 8.15 4.71
C ALA A 12 2.15 7.01 5.58
N ARG A 13 1.60 6.86 6.80
CA ARG A 13 1.97 5.75 7.69
C ARG A 13 1.67 4.39 7.03
N ARG A 14 0.48 4.22 6.46
CA ARG A 14 0.10 2.98 5.78
C ARG A 14 0.98 2.66 4.57
N PHE A 15 1.41 3.69 3.85
CA PHE A 15 2.35 3.53 2.73
C PHE A 15 3.70 3.01 3.19
N GLU A 16 4.27 3.59 4.25
CA GLU A 16 5.54 3.12 4.81
C GLU A 16 5.44 1.69 5.36
N GLU A 17 4.34 1.34 6.03
CA GLU A 17 4.06 -0.03 6.50
C GLU A 17 4.05 -1.04 5.34
N VAL A 18 3.29 -0.75 4.28
CA VAL A 18 3.17 -1.65 3.12
C VAL A 18 4.49 -1.73 2.35
N LYS A 19 5.20 -0.60 2.22
CA LYS A 19 6.53 -0.56 1.59
C LYS A 19 7.52 -1.45 2.34
N LEU A 20 7.52 -1.39 3.68
CA LEU A 20 8.38 -2.20 4.52
C LEU A 20 8.04 -3.70 4.36
N GLU A 21 6.77 -4.07 4.49
CA GLU A 21 6.33 -5.47 4.34
C GLU A 21 6.71 -6.04 2.97
N LEU A 22 6.49 -5.30 1.89
CA LEU A 22 6.86 -5.72 0.54
C LEU A 22 8.38 -5.87 0.39
N SER A 23 9.15 -4.97 0.99
CA SER A 23 10.61 -5.01 0.92
C SER A 23 11.17 -6.22 1.66
N GLU A 24 10.60 -6.57 2.82
CA GLU A 24 10.94 -7.77 3.58
C GLU A 24 10.57 -9.04 2.81
N ARG A 25 9.36 -9.10 2.25
CA ARG A 25 8.88 -10.28 1.50
C ARG A 25 9.67 -10.55 0.23
N MET A 26 10.11 -9.49 -0.45
CA MET A 26 10.85 -9.63 -1.71
C MET A 26 12.37 -9.66 -1.52
N GLY A 27 12.87 -9.29 -0.33
CA GLY A 27 14.30 -9.23 -0.04
C GLY A 27 15.03 -8.06 -0.72
N TYR A 28 14.29 -7.09 -1.27
CA TYR A 28 14.83 -5.87 -1.86
C TYR A 28 13.86 -4.70 -1.73
N GLU A 29 14.40 -3.49 -1.66
CA GLU A 29 13.58 -2.28 -1.58
C GLU A 29 12.93 -1.95 -2.93
N LEU A 30 11.61 -1.75 -2.92
CA LEU A 30 10.87 -1.26 -4.08
C LEU A 30 11.19 0.21 -4.34
N SER A 31 12.10 0.44 -5.29
CA SER A 31 12.52 1.77 -5.75
C SER A 31 11.61 2.38 -6.81
N ASN A 32 10.76 1.57 -7.47
CA ASN A 32 9.80 2.05 -8.46
C ASN A 32 8.44 2.39 -7.80
N PRO A 33 8.05 3.68 -7.76
CA PRO A 33 6.81 4.12 -7.13
C PRO A 33 5.54 3.65 -7.87
N GLU A 34 5.58 3.42 -9.19
CA GLU A 34 4.42 2.89 -9.93
C GLU A 34 4.14 1.43 -9.54
N VAL A 35 5.20 0.62 -9.44
CA VAL A 35 5.08 -0.79 -9.02
C VAL A 35 4.57 -0.86 -7.58
N LEU A 36 5.11 -0.03 -6.69
CA LEU A 36 4.63 0.07 -5.32
C LEU A 36 3.16 0.50 -5.26
N GLY A 37 2.74 1.45 -6.09
CA GLY A 37 1.35 1.88 -6.19
C GLY A 37 0.39 0.77 -6.65
N LEU A 38 0.80 -0.03 -7.64
CA LEU A 38 0.03 -1.20 -8.10
C LEU A 38 -0.10 -2.28 -7.02
N LEU A 39 0.99 -2.57 -6.31
CA LEU A 39 0.99 -3.54 -5.21
C LEU A 39 0.12 -3.08 -4.04
N MET A 40 0.16 -1.78 -3.71
CA MET A 40 -0.72 -1.19 -2.70
C MET A 40 -2.20 -1.24 -3.08
N ALA A 41 -2.53 -1.03 -4.36
CA ALA A 41 -3.91 -1.18 -4.85
C ALA A 41 -4.41 -2.62 -4.70
N GLY A 42 -3.53 -3.61 -4.88
CA GLY A 42 -3.81 -5.02 -4.57
C GLY A 42 -4.06 -5.25 -3.07
N LEU A 43 -3.17 -4.77 -2.19
CA LEU A 43 -3.28 -4.97 -0.73
C LEU A 43 -4.50 -4.28 -0.11
N GLY A 44 -4.92 -3.13 -0.63
CA GLY A 44 -6.12 -2.43 -0.15
C GLY A 44 -7.42 -3.23 -0.35
N SER A 45 -7.39 -4.25 -1.20
CA SER A 45 -8.52 -5.13 -1.51
C SER A 45 -8.64 -6.31 -0.54
N ASP A 46 -7.54 -6.71 0.13
CA ASP A 46 -7.51 -7.83 1.09
C ASP A 46 -7.93 -7.45 2.51
N THR A 47 -8.04 -6.16 2.81
CA THR A 47 -8.83 -5.69 3.96
C THR A 47 -10.30 -5.69 3.58
N GLY A 48 -10.86 -6.88 3.39
CA GLY A 48 -12.28 -7.10 3.42
C GLY A 48 -12.84 -6.45 4.67
N SER A 49 -13.67 -5.43 4.46
CA SER A 49 -14.68 -4.98 5.40
C SER A 49 -15.28 -6.19 6.11
N PRO A 50 -15.39 -6.20 7.46
CA PRO A 50 -16.14 -7.23 8.14
C PRO A 50 -17.54 -7.24 7.51
N THR A 51 -17.91 -8.44 7.07
CA THR A 51 -19.21 -8.81 6.54
C THR A 51 -20.34 -7.99 7.15
N GLU A 52 -21.10 -7.39 6.25
CA GLU A 52 -22.42 -6.82 6.45
C GLU A 52 -23.30 -7.83 7.21
N ASP A 53 -23.33 -7.72 8.54
CA ASP A 53 -24.35 -8.36 9.37
C ASP A 53 -25.52 -7.37 9.42
N ARG A 54 -26.43 -7.51 8.46
CA ARG A 54 -27.69 -6.76 8.42
C ARG A 54 -28.79 -7.71 8.95
N PRO A 55 -29.65 -7.24 9.88
CA PRO A 55 -30.70 -8.04 10.50
C PRO A 55 -31.82 -8.43 9.52
#